data_AF-A0A022RK51-F1
#
_entry.id   AF-A0A022RK51-F1
#
_cell.length_a   1.000
_cell.length_b   1.000
_cell.length_c   1.000
_cell.angle_alpha   90.00
_cell.angle_beta   90.00
_cell.angle_gamma   90.00
#
_symmetry.space_group_name_H-M   'P 1'
#
loop_
_entity.id
_entity.type
_entity.pdbx_description
1 polymer ?
#
loop_
_entity_poly.entity_id
_entity_poly.type
_entity_poly.pdbx_seq_one_letter_code
_entity_poly.pdbx_strand_id
1 'polypeptide(L)' 'MSTTQARRNLFSVPFYNECIHVIVTKEARQVHEWILSICSIHIDFPKNLLIGLDTEWLPNLNPGENHPIAILQLSIGNHY' A
#
# COMPACT_ATOMS: atom_id res chain seq x y z
N MET A 1 -9.48 -29.21 1.77
CA MET A 1 -8.40 -28.96 0.78
C MET A 1 -8.33 -27.46 0.59
N SER A 2 -7.29 -26.82 1.15
CA SER A 2 -7.16 -25.37 1.18
C SER A 2 -6.60 -24.87 -0.14
N THR A 3 -7.42 -24.16 -0.91
CA THR A 3 -6.95 -23.37 -2.06
C THR A 3 -6.28 -22.12 -1.52
N THR A 4 -4.98 -22.18 -1.28
CA THR A 4 -4.16 -20.97 -1.14
C THR A 4 -4.11 -20.30 -2.50
N GLN A 5 -5.13 -19.50 -2.78
CA GLN A 5 -5.13 -18.60 -3.93
C GLN A 5 -3.97 -17.64 -3.71
N ALA A 6 -2.91 -17.77 -4.51
CA ALA A 6 -1.87 -16.76 -4.60
C ALA A 6 -2.57 -15.40 -4.77
N ARG A 7 -2.42 -14.50 -3.78
CA ARG A 7 -3.04 -13.18 -3.82
C ARG A 7 -2.55 -12.52 -5.11
N ARG A 8 -3.43 -12.40 -6.11
CA ARG A 8 -3.11 -11.73 -7.37
C ARG A 8 -2.59 -10.34 -6.99
N ASN A 9 -1.38 -10.02 -7.44
CA ASN A 9 -0.70 -8.73 -7.23
C ASN A 9 0.03 -8.53 -5.89
N LEU A 10 0.34 -9.60 -5.14
CA LEU A 10 1.35 -9.51 -4.07
C LEU A 10 2.75 -9.75 -4.66
N PHE A 11 3.62 -8.76 -4.52
CA PHE A 11 5.00 -8.79 -4.95
C PHE A 11 5.92 -8.83 -3.73
N SER A 12 7.05 -9.54 -3.85
CA SER A 12 8.11 -9.57 -2.86
C SER A 12 9.32 -8.88 -3.47
N VAL A 13 9.67 -7.71 -2.95
CA VAL A 13 10.73 -6.85 -3.45
C VAL A 13 11.92 -6.94 -2.48
N PRO A 14 13.04 -7.57 -2.87
CA PRO A 14 14.24 -7.59 -2.04
C PRO A 14 14.76 -6.17 -1.80
N PHE A 15 15.06 -5.83 -0.55
CA PHE A 15 15.61 -4.53 -0.16
C PHE A 15 16.65 -4.73 0.95
N TYR A 16 17.94 -4.60 0.60
CA TYR A 16 19.05 -5.00 1.47
C TYR A 16 18.87 -6.44 2.00
N ASN A 17 18.81 -6.60 3.32
CA ASN A 17 18.65 -7.88 4.01
C ASN A 17 17.17 -8.19 4.33
N GLU A 18 16.25 -7.37 3.82
CA GLU A 18 14.82 -7.46 4.07
C GLU A 18 14.05 -7.70 2.76
N CYS A 19 12.77 -7.99 2.91
CA CYS A 19 11.83 -8.15 1.80
C CYS A 19 10.61 -7.27 2.03
N ILE A 20 10.36 -6.34 1.11
CA ILE A 20 9.18 -5.48 1.13
C ILE A 20 8.06 -6.20 0.39
N HIS A 21 6.93 -6.40 1.08
CA HIS A 21 5.73 -6.98 0.49
C HIS A 21 4.84 -5.87 -0.07
N VAL A 22 4.64 -5.86 -1.39
CA VAL A 22 3.94 -4.79 -2.10
C VAL A 22 2.66 -5.33 -2.73
N ILE A 23 1.55 -4.64 -2.53
CA ILE A 23 0.29 -4.90 -3.24
C ILE A 23 0.05 -3.75 -4.21
N VAL A 24 -0.09 -4.05 -5.51
CA VAL A 24 -0.46 -3.07 -6.53
C VAL A 24 -1.89 -3.34 -6.98
N THR A 25 -2.77 -2.36 -6.87
CA THR A 25 -4.19 -2.53 -7.21
C THR A 25 -4.81 -1.22 -7.68
N LYS A 26 -5.75 -1.35 -8.62
CA LYS A 26 -6.67 -0.27 -9.01
C LYS A 26 -8.03 -0.35 -8.29
N GLU A 27 -8.24 -1.41 -7.50
CA GLU A 27 -9.52 -1.72 -6.86
C GLU A 27 -9.56 -1.13 -5.44
N ALA A 28 -10.42 -0.14 -5.22
CA ALA A 28 -10.58 0.51 -3.91
C ALA A 28 -10.93 -0.47 -2.78
N ARG A 29 -11.69 -1.53 -3.08
CA ARG A 29 -12.04 -2.59 -2.12
C ARG A 29 -10.80 -3.29 -1.55
N GLN A 30 -9.81 -3.58 -2.38
CA GLN A 30 -8.58 -4.24 -1.92
C GLN A 30 -7.75 -3.33 -1.01
N VAL A 31 -7.73 -2.02 -1.29
CA VAL A 31 -7.09 -1.03 -0.42
C VAL A 31 -7.81 -0.96 0.93
N HIS A 32 -9.15 -0.90 0.91
CA HIS A 32 -9.95 -0.86 2.13
C HIS A 32 -9.76 -2.11 3.00
N GLU A 33 -9.81 -3.31 2.40
CA GLU A 33 -9.54 -4.57 3.09
C GLU A 33 -8.12 -4.62 3.66
N TRP A 34 -7.12 -4.09 2.95
CA TRP A 34 -5.76 -3.97 3.46
C TRP A 34 -5.68 -3.03 4.65
N ILE A 35 -6.26 -1.82 4.59
CA ILE A 35 -6.30 -0.86 5.72
C ILE A 35 -6.94 -1.50 6.95
N LEU A 36 -8.09 -2.16 6.80
CA LEU A 36 -8.75 -2.85 7.92
C LEU A 36 -7.86 -3.93 8.52
N SER A 37 -7.14 -4.69 7.69
CA SER A 37 -6.21 -5.71 8.18
C SER A 37 -5.06 -5.10 8.99
N ILE A 38 -4.51 -3.97 8.56
CA ILE A 38 -3.45 -3.26 9.29
C ILE A 38 -3.98 -2.73 10.62
N CYS A 39 -5.16 -2.08 10.63
CA CYS A 39 -5.77 -1.60 11.86
C CYS A 39 -6.07 -2.74 12.84
N SER A 40 -6.50 -3.91 12.35
CA SER A 40 -6.76 -5.09 13.20
C SER A 40 -5.47 -5.66 13.80
N ILE A 41 -4.35 -5.63 13.08
CA ILE A 41 -3.05 -6.09 13.60
C ILE A 41 -2.52 -5.14 14.68
N HIS A 42 -2.79 -3.84 14.55
CA HIS A 42 -2.33 -2.80 15.48
C HIS A 42 -3.38 -2.40 16.51
N ILE A 43 -4.39 -3.24 16.77
CA ILE A 43 -5.54 -2.92 17.62
C ILE A 43 -5.16 -2.63 19.08
N ASP A 44 -4.06 -3.22 19.55
CA ASP A 44 -3.53 -3.03 20.91
C ASP A 44 -2.65 -1.78 21.03
N PHE A 45 -2.12 -1.26 19.91
CA PHE A 45 -1.24 -0.08 19.84
C PHE A 45 -1.67 0.96 18.79
N PRO A 46 -2.95 1.37 18.71
CA PRO A 46 -3.42 2.29 17.67
C PRO A 46 -2.78 3.67 17.77
N LYS A 47 -2.25 4.04 18.94
CA LYS A 47 -1.58 5.34 19.16
C LYS A 47 -0.19 5.45 18.50
N ASN A 48 0.38 4.33 18.03
CA ASN A 48 1.74 4.28 17.48
C ASN A 48 1.80 3.79 16.03
N LEU A 49 0.65 3.58 15.37
CA LEU A 49 0.65 3.19 13.96
C LEU A 49 1.09 4.38 13.10
N LEU A 50 2.35 4.33 12.64
CA LEU A 50 2.90 5.28 11.67
C LEU A 50 2.79 4.70 10.26
N ILE A 51 2.25 5.51 9.35
CA ILE A 51 2.10 5.15 7.94
C ILE A 51 2.89 6.18 7.12
N GLY A 52 3.78 5.71 6.25
CA GLY A 52 4.37 6.53 5.21
C GLY A 52 3.37 6.72 4.07
N LEU A 53 3.08 7.98 3.73
CA LEU A 53 2.14 8.39 2.69
C LEU A 53 2.91 9.10 1.57
N ASP A 54 2.70 8.63 0.34
CA ASP A 54 3.23 9.30 -0.85
C ASP A 54 2.21 9.28 -2.00
N THR A 55 2.33 10.24 -2.93
CA THR A 55 1.40 10.38 -4.06
C THR A 55 2.13 10.81 -5.32
N GLU A 56 1.76 10.22 -6.45
CA GLU A 56 2.30 10.56 -7.77
C GLU A 56 1.20 11.08 -8.69
N TRP A 57 1.51 12.14 -9.45
CA TRP A 57 0.63 12.71 -10.48
C TRP A 57 1.18 12.42 -11.88
N LEU A 58 0.34 12.57 -12.90
CA LEU A 58 0.78 12.47 -14.29
C LEU A 58 1.66 13.67 -14.68
N PRO A 59 2.68 13.51 -15.53
CA PRO A 59 3.52 14.62 -15.96
C PRO A 59 2.71 15.67 -16.73
N ASN A 60 3.02 16.94 -16.51
CA ASN A 60 2.45 18.05 -17.27
C ASN A 60 3.02 18.03 -18.68
N LEU A 61 2.15 17.94 -19.69
CA LEU A 61 2.55 18.03 -21.09
C LEU A 61 2.25 19.42 -21.66
N ASN A 62 1.28 20.14 -21.07
CA ASN A 62 0.91 21.50 -21.47
C ASN A 62 0.64 22.42 -20.26
N PRO A 63 0.81 23.75 -20.42
CA PRO A 63 0.45 24.72 -19.39
C PRO A 63 -1.06 24.69 -19.06
N GLY A 64 -1.39 24.74 -17.77
CA GLY A 64 -2.79 24.83 -17.30
C GLY A 64 -3.52 23.49 -17.18
N GLU A 65 -2.85 22.36 -17.41
CA GLU A 65 -3.43 21.04 -17.18
C GLU A 65 -3.65 20.77 -15.68
N ASN A 66 -4.83 20.22 -15.35
CA ASN A 66 -5.14 19.73 -14.01
C ASN A 66 -4.81 18.23 -13.95
N HIS A 67 -3.82 17.86 -13.14
CA HIS A 67 -3.40 16.46 -13.00
C HIS A 67 -3.92 15.89 -11.68
N PRO A 68 -4.99 15.08 -11.70
CA PRO A 68 -5.38 14.35 -10.51
C PRO A 68 -4.26 13.40 -10.10
N ILE A 69 -4.21 13.07 -8.81
CA ILE A 69 -3.32 12.03 -8.29
C ILE A 69 -3.59 10.72 -9.04
N ALA A 70 -2.54 10.15 -9.60
CA ALA A 70 -2.57 8.92 -10.38
C ALA A 70 -2.26 7.70 -9.52
N ILE A 71 -1.37 7.85 -8.54
CA ILE A 71 -0.95 6.77 -7.63
C ILE A 71 -0.97 7.28 -6.19
N LEU A 72 -1.50 6.45 -5.30
CA LEU A 72 -1.40 6.60 -3.85
C LEU A 72 -0.54 5.45 -3.32
N GLN A 73 0.49 5.77 -2.56
CA GLN A 73 1.37 4.79 -1.91
C GLN A 73 1.22 4.89 -0.41
N LEU A 74 0.99 3.72 0.22
CA LEU A 74 0.90 3.56 1.66
C LEU A 74 1.94 2.54 2.07
N SER A 75 2.80 2.90 3.02
CA SER A 75 3.85 2.04 3.55
C SER A 75 3.76 1.96 5.07
N ILE A 76 4.07 0.79 5.61
CA ILE A 76 4.12 0.55 7.05
C ILE A 76 5.44 -0.12 7.38
N GLY A 77 5.98 0.20 8.55
CA GLY A 77 7.10 -0.54 9.14
C GLY A 77 6.58 -1.58 10.14
N ASN A 78 7.33 -2.68 10.30
CA ASN A 78 7.15 -3.56 11.44
C ASN A 78 7.85 -2.92 12.63
N HIS A 79 7.12 -2.17 13.47
CA HIS A 79 7.60 -1.82 14.79
C HIS A 79 7.36 -3.03 15.71
N TYR A 80 8.40 -3.83 15.93
CA TYR A 80 8.45 -4.75 17.07
C TYR A 80 8.92 -4.02 18.32
#